data_AF-A0A9D6S717-F1
#
_entry.id   AF-A0A9D6S717-F1
#
_cell.length_a   1.000
_cell.length_b   1.000
_cell.length_c   1.000
_cell.angle_alpha   90.00
_cell.angle_beta   90.00
_cell.angle_gamma   90.00
#
_symmetry.space_group_name_H-M   'P 1'
#
loop_
_entity.id
_entity.type
_entity.pdbx_description
1 polymer ?
#
loop_
_entity_poly.entity_id
_entity_poly.type
_entity_poly.pdbx_seq_one_letter_code
_entity_poly.pdbx_strand_id
1 'polypeptide(L)'
;MNYILFICGHNAGRSQMAQAFFNVEKKKFPYVDKNYEAVSAGTRPGTSINPTVIEAMKEINIDMNDASIYHPKPLTDGFIISKGKNLKRAIIACDDSCVLPKGLPQITLERWNLPDPHNQPLEIVRKVRNAVKTNIIKLIKELDTFLI
;
A
#
# COMPACT_ATOMS: atom_id res chain seq x y z
N MET A 1 9.51 -6.72 13.46
CA MET A 1 8.47 -6.06 12.64
C MET A 1 7.94 -7.07 11.62
N ASN A 2 6.62 -7.17 11.49
CA ASN A 2 5.89 -7.92 10.48
C ASN A 2 5.44 -6.93 9.38
N TYR A 3 5.56 -7.29 8.11
CA TYR A 3 5.31 -6.39 7.00
C TYR A 3 4.09 -6.78 6.18
N ILE A 4 3.35 -5.76 5.75
CA ILE A 4 2.33 -5.86 4.70
C ILE A 4 2.82 -5.03 3.53
N LEU A 5 2.99 -5.68 2.37
CA LEU A 5 3.48 -5.03 1.16
C LEU A 5 2.31 -4.65 0.24
N PHE A 6 2.21 -3.37 -0.10
CA PHE A 6 1.31 -2.86 -1.12
C PHE A 6 2.05 -2.61 -2.44
N ILE A 7 1.54 -3.17 -3.54
CA ILE A 7 2.17 -3.12 -4.86
C ILE A 7 1.25 -2.39 -5.82
N CYS A 8 1.79 -1.44 -6.60
CA CYS A 8 1.13 -0.97 -7.82
C CYS A 8 2.16 -0.73 -8.93
N GLY A 9 1.77 -0.22 -10.09
CA GLY A 9 2.71 0.03 -11.19
C GLY A 9 3.80 1.03 -10.81
N HIS A 10 3.40 2.29 -10.62
CA HIS A 10 4.34 3.41 -10.41
C HIS A 10 4.73 3.68 -8.96
N ASN A 11 4.13 2.99 -7.97
CA ASN A 11 4.29 3.30 -6.55
C ASN A 11 4.12 4.80 -6.21
N ALA A 12 3.22 5.47 -6.95
CA ALA A 12 2.98 6.91 -6.86
C ALA A 12 1.54 7.26 -6.47
N GLY A 13 0.70 6.26 -6.16
CA GLY A 13 -0.73 6.44 -5.91
C GLY A 13 -1.32 5.39 -4.97
N ARG A 14 -2.08 4.44 -5.52
CA ARG A 14 -2.83 3.40 -4.78
C ARG A 14 -2.03 2.75 -3.64
N SER A 15 -0.82 2.25 -3.92
CA SER A 15 0.01 1.58 -2.91
C SER A 15 0.56 2.53 -1.84
N GLN A 16 0.82 3.79 -2.19
CA GLN A 16 1.27 4.82 -1.24
C GLN A 16 0.14 5.23 -0.31
N MET A 17 -1.07 5.44 -0.87
CA MET A 17 -2.29 5.66 -0.08
C MET A 17 -2.52 4.50 0.88
N ALA A 18 -2.40 3.26 0.40
CA ALA A 18 -2.61 2.06 1.20
C ALA A 18 -1.60 1.96 2.36
N GLN A 19 -0.32 2.20 2.09
CA GLN A 19 0.72 2.27 3.12
C GLN A 19 0.39 3.32 4.20
N ALA A 20 0.05 4.54 3.77
CA ALA A 20 -0.24 5.63 4.69
C ALA A 20 -1.50 5.32 5.54
N PHE A 21 -2.58 4.87 4.90
CA PHE A 21 -3.80 4.48 5.60
C PHE A 21 -3.57 3.36 6.61
N PHE A 22 -2.87 2.29 6.24
CA PHE A 22 -2.63 1.19 7.18
C PHE A 22 -1.91 1.67 8.44
N ASN A 23 -0.80 2.41 8.27
CA ASN A 23 0.05 2.85 9.37
C ASN A 23 -0.65 3.87 10.29
N VAL A 24 -1.63 4.63 9.76
CA VAL A 24 -2.48 5.54 10.55
C VAL A 24 -3.63 4.79 11.22
N GLU A 25 -4.42 4.07 10.43
CA GLU A 25 -5.69 3.46 10.87
C GLU A 25 -5.45 2.32 11.86
N LYS A 26 -4.39 1.51 11.73
CA LYS A 26 -4.09 0.39 12.64
C LYS A 26 -4.05 0.82 14.11
N LYS A 27 -3.65 2.08 14.39
CA LYS A 27 -3.55 2.63 15.75
C LYS A 27 -4.91 2.71 16.46
N LYS A 28 -6.01 2.72 15.70
CA LYS A 28 -7.39 2.74 16.22
C LYS A 28 -7.90 1.34 16.59
N PHE A 29 -7.14 0.29 16.28
CA PHE A 29 -7.52 -1.11 16.50
C PHE A 29 -6.57 -1.74 17.53
N PRO A 30 -6.92 -1.71 18.83
CA PRO A 30 -6.00 -2.08 19.91
C PRO A 30 -5.57 -3.56 19.91
N TYR A 31 -6.34 -4.42 19.23
CA TYR A 31 -6.05 -5.85 19.09
C TYR A 31 -5.02 -6.16 17.99
N VAL A 32 -4.75 -5.21 17.08
CA VAL A 32 -3.76 -5.41 16.01
C VAL A 32 -2.37 -5.28 16.60
N ASP A 33 -1.52 -6.28 16.38
CA ASP A 33 -0.13 -6.26 16.83
C ASP A 33 0.57 -5.00 16.30
N LYS A 34 1.12 -4.21 17.24
CA LYS A 34 1.84 -2.97 16.96
C LYS A 34 3.04 -3.20 16.04
N ASN A 35 3.57 -4.43 16.01
CA ASN A 35 4.66 -4.85 15.15
C ASN A 35 4.29 -4.99 13.66
N TYR A 36 3.04 -4.81 13.26
CA TYR A 36 2.70 -4.74 11.82
C TYR A 36 3.06 -3.39 11.23
N GLU A 37 3.79 -3.37 10.12
CA GLU A 37 4.13 -2.15 9.38
C GLU A 37 3.77 -2.32 7.91
N ALA A 38 3.07 -1.35 7.34
CA ALA A 38 2.84 -1.32 5.92
C ALA A 38 4.03 -0.67 5.19
N VAL A 39 4.42 -1.31 4.09
CA VAL A 39 5.40 -0.80 3.13
C VAL A 39 4.81 -0.88 1.73
N SER A 40 5.35 -0.10 0.80
CA SER A 40 4.91 -0.16 -0.60
C SER A 40 6.08 -0.15 -1.58
N ALA A 41 5.84 -0.70 -2.76
CA ALA A 41 6.79 -0.73 -3.87
C ALA A 41 6.06 -0.78 -5.22
N GLY A 42 6.81 -0.55 -6.31
CA GLY A 42 6.29 -0.48 -7.68
C GLY A 42 7.03 -1.37 -8.65
N THR A 43 6.32 -1.97 -9.59
CA THR A 43 6.93 -2.79 -10.66
C THR A 43 7.66 -1.92 -11.69
N ARG A 44 7.20 -0.69 -11.89
CA ARG A 44 7.83 0.33 -12.73
C ARG A 44 7.72 1.69 -12.02
N PRO A 45 8.53 1.96 -10.97
CA PRO A 45 8.37 3.15 -10.14
C PRO A 45 8.38 4.44 -10.96
N GLY A 46 7.51 5.38 -10.59
CA GLY A 46 7.57 6.75 -11.07
C GLY A 46 8.72 7.53 -10.43
N THR A 47 8.87 8.79 -10.81
CA THR A 47 9.91 9.69 -10.25
C THR A 47 9.47 10.36 -8.96
N SER A 48 8.16 10.55 -8.75
CA SER A 48 7.56 11.16 -7.56
C SER A 48 6.18 10.58 -7.28
N ILE A 49 5.65 10.84 -6.09
CA ILE A 49 4.23 10.58 -5.78
C ILE A 49 3.39 11.56 -6.60
N ASN A 50 2.26 11.08 -7.12
CA ASN A 50 1.31 11.92 -7.84
C ASN A 50 0.86 13.08 -6.92
N PRO A 51 1.05 14.35 -7.31
CA PRO A 51 0.67 15.49 -6.49
C PRO A 51 -0.80 15.47 -6.07
N THR A 52 -1.69 15.02 -6.94
CA THR A 52 -3.13 14.89 -6.64
C THR A 52 -3.40 13.84 -5.57
N VAL A 53 -2.56 12.80 -5.46
CA VAL A 53 -2.62 11.82 -4.35
C VAL A 53 -2.22 12.49 -3.04
N ILE A 54 -1.15 13.29 -3.03
CA ILE A 54 -0.71 14.03 -1.83
C ILE A 54 -1.81 14.99 -1.38
N GLU A 55 -2.37 15.76 -2.32
CA GLU A 55 -3.47 16.69 -2.07
C GLU A 55 -4.68 15.97 -1.45
N ALA A 56 -5.15 14.89 -2.09
CA ALA A 56 -6.28 14.11 -1.58
C ALA A 56 -6.02 13.50 -0.19
N MET A 57 -4.79 13.10 0.13
CA MET A 57 -4.48 12.54 1.44
C MET A 57 -4.35 13.63 2.52
N LYS A 58 -3.85 14.81 2.15
CA LYS A 58 -3.75 15.97 3.03
C LYS A 58 -5.12 16.48 3.49
N GLU A 59 -6.15 16.42 2.63
CA GLU A 59 -7.54 16.79 2.98
C GLU A 59 -8.08 16.05 4.21
N ILE A 60 -7.57 14.85 4.47
CA ILE A 60 -7.98 14.00 5.60
C ILE A 60 -6.90 13.92 6.68
N ASN A 61 -5.99 14.90 6.72
CA ASN A 61 -4.90 15.03 7.69
C ASN A 61 -3.88 13.88 7.66
N ILE A 62 -3.68 13.25 6.49
CA ILE A 62 -2.58 12.29 6.29
C ILE A 62 -1.51 12.98 5.45
N ASP A 63 -0.44 13.42 6.12
CA ASP A 63 0.71 14.02 5.46
C ASP A 63 1.63 12.93 4.88
N MET A 64 1.94 13.08 3.60
CA MET A 64 2.80 12.18 2.83
C MET A 64 4.05 12.89 2.26
N ASN A 65 4.42 14.05 2.81
CA ASN A 65 5.57 14.84 2.34
C ASN A 65 6.93 14.32 2.81
N ASP A 66 6.98 13.44 3.81
CA ASP A 66 8.24 12.83 4.24
C ASP A 66 8.74 11.84 3.18
N ALA A 67 9.65 12.33 2.33
CA ALA A 67 10.25 11.56 1.25
C ALA A 67 11.09 10.37 1.74
N SER A 68 11.50 10.30 3.02
CA SER A 68 12.16 9.10 3.55
C SER A 68 11.18 7.92 3.69
N ILE A 69 9.90 8.22 3.91
CA ILE A 69 8.83 7.24 4.11
C ILE A 69 8.07 6.99 2.80
N TYR A 70 7.66 8.09 2.16
CA TYR A 70 6.76 8.13 1.01
C TYR A 70 7.49 8.60 -0.23
N HIS A 71 7.93 7.65 -1.04
CA HIS A 71 8.53 7.88 -2.36
C HIS A 71 8.33 6.62 -3.20
N PRO A 72 8.29 6.73 -4.53
CA PRO A 72 8.32 5.58 -5.41
C PRO A 72 9.59 4.74 -5.21
N LYS A 73 9.42 3.43 -4.96
CA LYS A 73 10.52 2.47 -4.74
C LYS A 73 10.32 1.24 -5.62
N PRO A 74 11.39 0.64 -6.17
CA PRO A 74 11.29 -0.54 -7.00
C PRO A 74 10.96 -1.79 -6.19
N LEU A 75 10.04 -2.60 -6.74
CA LEU A 75 9.77 -3.95 -6.27
C LEU A 75 10.80 -4.90 -6.88
N THR A 76 11.91 -5.10 -6.17
CA THR A 76 12.98 -6.02 -6.57
C THR A 76 12.97 -7.30 -5.73
N ASP A 77 13.63 -8.36 -6.19
CA ASP A 77 13.84 -9.56 -5.36
C ASP A 77 14.59 -9.21 -4.08
N GLY A 78 15.59 -8.31 -4.14
CA GLY A 78 16.29 -7.80 -2.96
C GLY A 78 15.36 -7.09 -1.97
N PHE A 79 14.39 -6.31 -2.44
CA PHE A 79 13.38 -5.69 -1.58
C PHE A 79 12.57 -6.76 -0.83
N ILE A 80 12.11 -7.79 -1.53
CA ILE A 80 11.30 -8.87 -0.95
C ILE A 80 12.13 -9.70 0.04
N ILE A 81 13.35 -10.09 -0.35
CA ILE A 81 14.30 -10.83 0.48
C ILE A 81 14.63 -10.05 1.75
N SER A 82 14.78 -8.72 1.68
CA SER A 82 15.06 -7.87 2.86
C SER A 82 13.94 -7.95 3.92
N LYS A 83 12.70 -8.24 3.51
CA LYS A 83 11.58 -8.46 4.42
C LYS A 83 11.51 -9.93 4.88
N GLY A 84 11.90 -10.86 4.02
CA GLY A 84 12.07 -12.28 4.33
C GLY A 84 10.82 -12.89 4.98
N LYS A 85 11.01 -13.72 6.00
CA LYS A 85 9.91 -14.37 6.76
C LYS A 85 8.96 -13.41 7.48
N ASN A 86 9.33 -12.14 7.58
CA ASN A 86 8.51 -11.13 8.22
C ASN A 86 7.50 -10.51 7.26
N LEU A 87 7.61 -10.74 5.95
CA LEU A 87 6.57 -10.36 5.00
C LEU A 87 5.37 -11.31 5.16
N LYS A 88 4.28 -10.81 5.73
CA LYS A 88 3.10 -11.63 6.07
C LYS A 88 2.02 -11.58 5.00
N ARG A 89 1.88 -10.46 4.30
CA ARG A 89 0.88 -10.25 3.25
C ARG A 89 1.47 -9.40 2.13
N ALA A 90 1.01 -9.67 0.91
CA ALA A 90 1.29 -8.84 -0.26
C ALA A 90 -0.02 -8.56 -1.01
N ILE A 91 -0.29 -7.30 -1.30
CA ILE A 91 -1.54 -6.83 -1.89
C ILE A 91 -1.21 -6.09 -3.18
N ILE A 92 -1.81 -6.54 -4.27
CA ILE A 92 -1.58 -6.01 -5.61
C ILE A 92 -2.75 -5.09 -5.96
N ALA A 93 -2.46 -3.81 -6.16
CA ALA A 93 -3.42 -2.77 -6.53
C ALA A 93 -3.18 -2.24 -7.95
N CYS A 94 -2.57 -3.04 -8.82
CA CYS A 94 -2.50 -2.77 -10.26
C CYS A 94 -3.20 -3.87 -11.05
N ASP A 95 -3.50 -3.55 -12.31
CA ASP A 95 -4.09 -4.49 -13.26
C ASP A 95 -3.14 -5.66 -13.61
N ASP A 96 -3.62 -6.56 -14.46
CA ASP A 96 -2.89 -7.77 -14.86
C ASP A 96 -1.65 -7.50 -15.72
N SER A 97 -1.41 -6.25 -16.14
CA SER A 97 -0.18 -5.89 -16.85
C SER A 97 1.05 -5.78 -15.93
N CYS A 98 0.84 -5.74 -14.62
CA CYS A 98 1.92 -5.75 -13.64
C CYS A 98 2.66 -7.09 -13.62
N VAL A 99 3.88 -7.09 -14.16
CA VAL A 99 4.81 -8.22 -14.02
C VAL A 99 5.40 -8.21 -12.61
N LEU A 100 5.09 -9.26 -11.84
CA LEU A 100 5.54 -9.44 -10.47
C LEU A 100 6.86 -10.22 -10.44
N PRO A 101 7.80 -9.90 -9.53
CA PRO A 101 9.00 -10.71 -9.35
C PRO A 101 8.67 -12.14 -8.91
N LYS A 102 9.44 -13.12 -9.42
CA LYS A 102 9.25 -14.54 -9.10
C LYS A 102 9.50 -14.85 -7.62
N GLY A 103 10.31 -14.03 -6.93
CA GLY A 103 10.62 -14.20 -5.52
C GLY A 103 9.51 -13.76 -4.56
N LEU A 104 8.37 -13.24 -5.04
CA LEU A 104 7.22 -12.96 -4.18
C LEU A 104 6.74 -14.27 -3.54
N PRO A 105 6.72 -14.35 -2.20
CA PRO A 105 6.24 -15.56 -1.54
C PRO A 105 4.78 -15.81 -1.94
N GLN A 106 4.36 -17.08 -1.99
CA GLN A 106 2.94 -17.44 -2.18
C GLN A 106 2.06 -17.06 -0.98
N ILE A 107 2.55 -16.24 -0.05
CA ILE A 107 1.72 -15.58 0.97
C ILE A 107 0.54 -14.92 0.28
N THR A 108 -0.61 -14.88 0.95
CA THR A 108 -1.91 -14.49 0.40
C THR A 108 -1.82 -13.24 -0.48
N LEU A 109 -1.68 -13.46 -1.80
CA LEU A 109 -1.67 -12.42 -2.82
C LEU A 109 -3.11 -12.02 -3.07
N GLU A 110 -3.50 -10.91 -2.47
CA GLU A 110 -4.82 -10.34 -2.70
C GLU A 110 -4.73 -9.27 -3.79
N ARG A 111 -5.69 -9.27 -4.72
CA ARG A 111 -5.79 -8.25 -5.77
C ARG A 111 -6.92 -7.29 -5.44
N TRP A 112 -6.60 -6.00 -5.42
CA TRP A 112 -7.58 -4.93 -5.30
C TRP A 112 -7.79 -4.30 -6.67
N ASN A 113 -8.99 -4.47 -7.21
CA ASN A 113 -9.39 -3.78 -8.43
C ASN A 113 -9.71 -2.31 -8.11
N LEU A 114 -8.69 -1.46 -8.22
CA LEU A 114 -8.76 -0.04 -7.95
C LEU A 114 -8.43 0.77 -9.21
N PRO A 115 -9.26 1.76 -9.60
CA PRO A 115 -8.96 2.64 -10.71
C PRO A 115 -7.61 3.32 -10.55
N ASP A 116 -6.89 3.54 -11.66
CA ASP A 116 -5.61 4.23 -11.62
C ASP A 116 -5.80 5.74 -11.43
N PRO A 117 -5.26 6.37 -10.36
CA PRO A 117 -5.40 7.81 -10.14
C PRO A 117 -4.48 8.66 -11.02
N HIS A 118 -3.64 8.07 -11.87
CA HIS A 118 -2.69 8.80 -12.71
C HIS A 118 -3.42 9.72 -13.70
N ASN A 119 -3.02 11.00 -13.75
CA ASN A 119 -3.64 12.05 -14.56
C ASN A 119 -5.16 12.19 -14.40
N GLN A 120 -5.72 11.71 -13.29
CA GLN A 120 -7.14 11.84 -12.99
C GLN A 120 -7.42 13.13 -12.22
N PRO A 121 -8.61 13.73 -12.38
CA PRO A 121 -9.05 14.85 -11.56
C PRO A 121 -9.11 14.48 -10.08
N LEU A 122 -8.91 15.47 -9.20
CA LEU A 122 -8.91 15.28 -7.75
C LEU A 122 -10.15 14.54 -7.22
N GLU A 123 -11.33 14.79 -7.80
CA GLU A 123 -12.55 14.08 -7.41
C GLU A 123 -12.48 12.56 -7.64
N ILE A 124 -11.88 12.13 -8.74
CA ILE A 124 -11.68 10.70 -9.02
C ILE A 124 -10.63 10.13 -8.07
N VAL A 125 -9.56 10.88 -7.79
CA VAL A 125 -8.54 10.47 -6.82
C VAL A 125 -9.12 10.32 -5.42
N ARG A 126 -10.06 11.19 -5.00
CA ARG A 126 -10.82 11.06 -3.74
C ARG A 126 -11.63 9.77 -3.70
N LYS A 127 -12.27 9.37 -4.81
CA LYS A 127 -13.00 8.09 -4.91
C LYS A 127 -12.05 6.90 -4.73
N VAL A 128 -10.89 6.93 -5.40
CA VAL A 128 -9.85 5.89 -5.24
C VAL A 128 -9.33 5.85 -3.80
N ARG A 129 -9.03 7.00 -3.20
CA ARG A 129 -8.62 7.14 -1.79
C ARG A 129 -9.61 6.47 -0.86
N ASN A 130 -10.90 6.76 -1.03
CA ASN A 130 -11.95 6.20 -0.18
C ASN A 130 -12.09 4.68 -0.36
N ALA A 131 -11.96 4.17 -1.58
CA ALA A 131 -11.95 2.73 -1.84
C ALA A 131 -10.75 2.04 -1.19
N VAL A 132 -9.55 2.64 -1.28
CA VAL A 132 -8.34 2.16 -0.58
C VAL A 132 -8.59 2.12 0.92
N LYS A 133 -9.15 3.19 1.51
CA LYS A 133 -9.46 3.24 2.94
C LYS A 133 -10.38 2.09 3.35
N THR A 134 -11.46 1.85 2.62
CA THR A 134 -12.39 0.75 2.90
C THR A 134 -11.67 -0.60 2.91
N ASN A 135 -10.83 -0.87 1.91
CA ASN A 135 -10.09 -2.13 1.84
C ASN A 135 -9.06 -2.26 2.97
N ILE A 136 -8.42 -1.16 3.38
CA ILE A 136 -7.49 -1.14 4.51
C ILE A 136 -8.20 -1.46 5.82
N ILE A 137 -9.36 -0.86 6.08
CA ILE A 137 -10.13 -1.15 7.29
C ILE A 137 -10.56 -2.62 7.33
N LYS A 138 -10.95 -3.18 6.18
CA LYS A 138 -11.26 -4.62 6.08
C LYS A 138 -10.03 -5.48 6.38
N LEU A 139 -8.89 -5.18 5.74
CA LEU A 139 -7.63 -5.90 5.95
C LEU A 139 -7.21 -5.87 7.43
N ILE A 140 -7.27 -4.71 8.08
CA ILE A 140 -6.89 -4.58 9.50
C ILE A 140 -7.76 -5.47 10.39
N LYS A 141 -9.07 -5.56 10.11
CA LYS A 141 -9.99 -6.45 10.84
C LYS A 141 -9.69 -7.93 10.60
N GLU A 142 -9.23 -8.31 9.41
CA GLU A 142 -8.85 -9.70 9.11
C GLU A 142 -7.54 -10.14 9.78
N LEU A 143 -6.65 -9.20 10.12
CA LEU A 143 -5.42 -9.52 10.85
C LEU A 143 -5.68 -10.00 12.28
N ASP A 144 -6.90 -9.80 12.80
CA ASP A 144 -7.39 -10.35 14.07
C ASP A 144 -7.45 -11.90 14.05
N THR A 145 -7.85 -12.48 12.92
CA THR A 145 -8.25 -13.89 12.84
C THR A 145 -7.09 -14.89 12.85
N PHE A 146 -5.83 -14.44 12.83
CA PHE A 146 -4.64 -15.30 12.81
C PHE A 146 -4.00 -15.51 14.19
N LEU A 147 -4.66 -15.09 15.28
CA LEU A 147 -4.19 -15.24 16.66
C LEU A 147 -4.95 -16.30 17.48
N ILE A 148 -5.71 -17.20 16.83
CA ILE A 148 -6.33 -18.37 17.50
C ILE A 148 -5.58 -19.64 17.11
#